data_AF-A0A2N7L348-F1
#
_entry.id   AF-A0A2N7L348-F1
#
_cell.length_a   1.000
_cell.length_b   1.000
_cell.length_c   1.000
_cell.angle_alpha   90.00
_cell.angle_beta   90.00
_cell.angle_gamma   90.00
#
_symmetry.space_group_name_H-M   'P 1'
#
loop_
_entity.id
_entity.type
_entity.pdbx_description
1 polymer ?
#
loop_
_entity_poly.entity_id
_entity_poly.type
_entity_poly.pdbx_seq_one_letter_code
_entity_poly.pdbx_strand_id
1 'polypeptide(L)'
;MDWLTFISEIIKSLSWPVAIVSVAAIFKKELPAALASIKRFKAGGVEIERLEKVAEAVESKLDESDENEEEDQHEPSLTLSEKEKKVLTAIIESRFAMRSITGVSKETGLNKATVNRTYSDLIAKGLLEQTRNSEGKLRWYPTNMGRKSLARAS
;
A
#
# COMPACT_ATOMS: atom_id res chain seq x y z
N MET A 1 -12.28 53.83 0.48
CA MET A 1 -11.75 52.48 0.73
C MET A 1 -11.95 52.21 2.20
N ASP A 2 -12.84 51.27 2.52
CA ASP A 2 -13.30 51.06 3.88
C ASP A 2 -12.20 50.46 4.76
N TRP A 3 -12.00 51.06 5.93
CA TRP A 3 -10.99 50.68 6.93
C TRP A 3 -11.08 49.19 7.32
N LEU A 4 -12.29 48.63 7.28
CA LEU A 4 -12.57 47.22 7.53
C LEU A 4 -11.99 46.31 6.45
N THR A 5 -11.94 46.76 5.20
CA THR A 5 -11.41 45.99 4.07
C THR A 5 -9.88 45.87 4.19
N PHE A 6 -9.22 46.91 4.67
CA PHE A 6 -7.76 46.93 4.87
C PHE A 6 -7.31 45.92 5.95
N ILE A 7 -8.03 45.86 7.08
CA ILE A 7 -7.76 44.88 8.13
C ILE A 7 -8.01 43.45 7.62
N SER A 8 -9.05 43.26 6.79
CA SER A 8 -9.35 41.93 6.21
C SER A 8 -8.25 41.43 5.28
N GLU A 9 -7.59 42.31 4.52
CA GLU A 9 -6.48 41.95 3.62
C GLU A 9 -5.17 41.69 4.38
N ILE A 10 -4.92 42.44 5.46
CA ILE A 10 -3.81 42.16 6.37
C ILE A 10 -4.01 40.78 7.00
N ILE A 11 -5.20 40.47 7.54
CA ILE A 11 -5.48 39.17 8.12
C ILE A 11 -5.31 38.07 7.08
N LYS A 12 -5.81 38.22 5.85
CA LYS A 12 -5.69 37.19 4.79
C LYS A 12 -4.23 36.89 4.41
N SER A 13 -3.37 37.90 4.31
CA SER A 13 -1.96 37.71 3.92
C SER A 13 -1.06 37.27 5.08
N LEU A 14 -1.34 37.72 6.31
CA LEU A 14 -0.59 37.34 7.51
C LEU A 14 -1.07 36.03 8.14
N SER A 15 -2.26 35.54 7.79
CA SER A 15 -2.82 34.31 8.38
C SER A 15 -1.93 33.09 8.18
N TRP A 16 -1.34 32.92 6.99
CA TRP A 16 -0.48 31.78 6.71
C TRP A 16 0.87 31.84 7.46
N PRO A 17 1.64 32.94 7.41
CA PRO A 17 2.87 33.04 8.19
C PRO A 17 2.65 32.92 9.70
N VAL A 18 1.60 33.56 10.23
CA VAL A 18 1.26 33.49 11.66
C VAL A 18 0.81 32.09 12.05
N ALA A 19 0.05 31.40 11.20
CA ALA A 19 -0.35 30.02 11.44
C ALA A 19 0.86 29.08 11.45
N ILE A 20 1.80 29.21 10.51
CA ILE A 20 3.04 28.41 10.51
C ILE A 20 3.82 28.62 11.81
N VAL A 21 4.05 29.88 12.18
CA VAL A 21 4.81 30.21 13.40
C VAL A 21 4.09 29.70 14.64
N SER A 22 2.75 29.80 14.70
CA SER A 22 1.95 29.32 15.83
C SER A 22 1.97 27.80 15.95
N VAL A 23 1.79 27.08 14.84
CA VAL A 23 1.89 25.60 14.81
C VAL A 23 3.31 25.17 15.18
N ALA A 24 4.34 25.81 14.63
CA ALA A 24 5.72 25.51 14.97
C ALA A 24 6.01 25.79 16.45
N ALA A 25 5.46 26.87 17.04
CA ALA A 25 5.66 27.22 18.45
C ALA A 25 4.96 26.24 19.41
N ILE A 26 3.70 25.89 19.13
CA ILE A 26 2.90 24.97 19.95
C ILE A 26 3.48 23.55 19.87
N PHE A 27 3.85 23.09 18.68
CA PHE A 27 4.29 21.72 18.46
C PHE A 27 5.82 21.55 18.44
N LYS A 28 6.63 22.59 18.70
CA LYS A 28 8.11 22.51 18.76
C LYS A 28 8.64 21.35 19.61
N LYS A 29 7.93 21.01 20.68
CA LYS A 29 8.30 19.92 21.60
C LYS A 29 7.69 18.57 21.25
N GLU A 30 6.52 18.55 20.59
CA GLU A 30 5.76 17.33 20.30
C GLU A 30 5.98 16.79 18.88
N LEU A 31 6.37 17.64 17.92
CA LEU A 31 6.74 17.24 16.55
C LEU A 31 7.78 16.11 16.50
N PRO A 32 8.92 16.17 17.23
CA PRO A 32 9.89 15.08 17.16
C PRO A 32 9.35 13.77 17.73
N ALA A 33 8.48 13.81 18.74
CA ALA A 33 7.86 12.62 19.33
C ALA A 33 6.78 12.02 18.41
N ALA A 34 5.95 12.86 17.79
CA ALA A 34 4.95 12.44 16.80
C ALA A 34 5.60 11.90 15.52
N LEU A 35 6.66 12.55 15.02
CA LEU A 35 7.46 12.06 13.89
C LEU A 35 8.17 10.76 14.23
N ALA A 36 8.69 10.59 15.45
CA ALA A 36 9.25 9.33 15.91
C ALA A 36 8.18 8.22 15.95
N SER A 37 6.94 8.53 16.31
CA SER A 37 5.80 7.60 16.25
C SER A 37 5.42 7.24 14.81
N ILE A 38 5.45 8.18 13.86
CA ILE A 38 5.23 7.90 12.42
C ILE A 38 6.39 7.07 11.85
N LYS A 39 7.64 7.39 12.21
CA LYS A 39 8.84 6.62 11.85
C LYS A 39 8.81 5.22 12.45
N ARG A 40 8.32 5.06 13.69
CA ARG A 40 8.07 3.77 14.34
C ARG A 40 6.87 3.04 13.75
N PHE A 41 5.88 3.73 13.19
CA PHE A 41 4.80 3.08 12.45
C PHE A 41 5.31 2.49 11.14
N LYS A 42 6.29 3.15 10.50
CA LYS A 42 7.00 2.63 9.33
C LYS A 42 8.01 1.53 9.68
N ALA A 43 8.71 1.64 10.82
CA ALA A 43 9.74 0.69 11.25
C ALA A 43 9.22 -0.48 12.11
N GLY A 44 8.02 -0.39 12.70
CA GLY A 44 7.59 -1.22 13.82
C GLY A 44 6.56 -2.29 13.50
N GLY A 45 6.60 -2.90 12.30
CA GLY A 45 5.73 -4.06 12.13
C GLY A 45 5.85 -4.93 10.88
N VAL A 46 6.51 -4.50 9.79
CA VAL A 46 6.56 -5.34 8.58
C VAL A 46 7.87 -5.24 7.78
N GLU A 47 8.62 -4.13 7.82
CA GLU A 47 9.69 -3.92 6.84
C GLU A 47 11.06 -4.49 7.23
N ILE A 48 11.42 -4.57 8.52
CA ILE A 48 12.81 -4.87 8.90
C ILE A 48 13.10 -6.39 8.98
N GLU A 49 12.21 -7.20 9.55
CA GLU A 49 12.40 -8.67 9.59
C GLU A 49 12.28 -9.33 8.20
N ARG A 50 11.59 -8.68 7.26
CA ARG A 50 11.38 -9.24 5.91
C ARG A 50 12.60 -9.06 5.02
N LEU A 51 13.37 -7.99 5.19
CA LEU A 51 14.56 -7.75 4.36
C LEU A 51 15.68 -8.74 4.69
N GLU A 52 15.86 -9.06 5.98
CA GLU A 52 16.91 -9.99 6.42
C GLU A 52 16.56 -11.45 6.05
N LYS A 53 15.31 -11.88 6.28
CA LYS A 53 14.85 -13.21 5.85
C LYS A 53 14.73 -13.38 4.34
N VAL A 54 14.46 -12.31 3.58
CA VAL A 54 14.44 -12.38 2.10
C VAL A 54 15.86 -12.44 1.56
N ALA A 55 16.83 -11.72 2.14
CA ALA A 55 18.23 -11.86 1.74
C ALA A 55 18.75 -13.29 1.97
N GLU A 56 18.52 -13.85 3.16
CA GLU A 56 18.98 -15.20 3.53
C GLU A 56 18.22 -16.32 2.78
N ALA A 57 16.92 -16.14 2.50
CA ALA A 57 16.13 -17.08 1.70
C ALA A 57 16.36 -16.99 0.19
N VAL A 58 16.95 -15.89 -0.31
CA VAL A 58 17.40 -15.77 -1.70
C VAL A 58 18.75 -16.45 -1.88
N GLU A 59 19.65 -16.34 -0.89
CA GLU A 59 20.98 -16.96 -0.95
C GLU A 59 20.92 -18.49 -0.77
N SER A 60 20.01 -19.00 0.07
CA SER A 60 19.82 -20.45 0.26
C SER A 60 18.97 -21.14 -0.83
N LYS A 61 18.33 -20.38 -1.72
CA LYS A 61 17.52 -20.94 -2.83
C LYS A 61 18.27 -21.05 -4.16
N LEU A 62 19.53 -20.63 -4.21
CA LEU A 62 20.33 -20.69 -5.43
C LEU A 62 20.99 -22.06 -5.67
N ASP A 63 20.96 -23.00 -4.72
CA ASP A 63 21.75 -24.25 -4.84
C ASP A 63 20.92 -25.54 -4.99
N GLU A 64 19.61 -25.53 -4.81
CA GLU A 64 18.80 -26.76 -4.94
C GLU A 64 17.41 -26.46 -5.47
N SER A 65 17.23 -26.58 -6.80
CA SER A 65 16.10 -27.25 -7.46
C SER A 65 16.11 -26.92 -8.97
N ASP A 66 16.94 -27.64 -9.71
CA ASP A 66 16.60 -28.02 -11.09
C ASP A 66 15.38 -28.94 -11.02
N GLU A 67 14.27 -28.52 -11.62
CA GLU A 67 13.51 -29.25 -12.65
C GLU A 67 12.09 -28.67 -12.82
N ASN A 68 11.88 -28.10 -14.02
CA ASN A 68 10.59 -27.84 -14.68
C ASN A 68 9.56 -26.94 -13.98
N GLU A 69 9.59 -25.65 -14.34
CA GLU A 69 8.40 -24.94 -14.83
C GLU A 69 8.91 -23.78 -15.70
N GLU A 70 8.51 -23.79 -16.97
CA GLU A 70 8.99 -22.93 -18.05
C GLU A 70 9.10 -21.45 -17.64
N GLU A 71 10.35 -20.99 -17.55
CA GLU A 71 10.70 -19.58 -17.46
C GLU A 71 10.48 -18.92 -18.81
N ASP A 72 9.31 -18.33 -19.00
CA ASP A 72 9.13 -17.34 -20.06
C ASP A 72 9.65 -15.99 -19.52
N GLN A 73 10.90 -15.70 -19.89
CA GLN A 73 11.53 -14.39 -19.73
C GLN A 73 11.02 -13.46 -20.83
N HIS A 74 10.20 -12.44 -20.53
CA HIS A 74 10.21 -11.17 -21.30
C HIS A 74 9.51 -9.99 -20.60
N GLU A 75 10.29 -8.90 -20.49
CA GLU A 75 9.92 -7.47 -20.47
C GLU A 75 9.18 -6.85 -19.26
N PRO A 76 9.69 -5.71 -18.72
CA PRO A 76 9.00 -4.88 -17.74
C PRO A 76 7.97 -3.98 -18.44
N SER A 77 7.03 -4.56 -19.18
CA SER A 77 5.82 -3.82 -19.52
C SER A 77 4.89 -3.83 -18.32
N LEU A 78 4.11 -2.77 -18.12
CA LEU A 78 3.08 -2.61 -17.09
C LEU A 78 1.89 -3.59 -17.28
N THR A 79 2.15 -4.80 -17.73
CA THR A 79 1.20 -5.86 -18.05
C THR A 79 0.99 -6.72 -16.80
N LEU A 80 -0.24 -6.70 -16.30
CA LEU A 80 -0.65 -7.58 -15.22
C LEU A 80 -0.50 -9.04 -15.66
N SER A 81 0.17 -9.86 -14.83
CA SER A 81 0.21 -11.30 -15.00
C SER A 81 -1.21 -11.88 -14.92
N GLU A 82 -1.48 -12.99 -15.60
CA GLU A 82 -2.78 -13.67 -15.54
C GLU A 82 -3.20 -14.02 -14.10
N LYS A 83 -2.24 -14.38 -13.25
CA LYS A 83 -2.47 -14.63 -11.81
C LYS A 83 -2.92 -13.35 -11.09
N GLU A 84 -2.28 -12.22 -11.41
CA GLU A 84 -2.61 -10.91 -10.83
C GLU A 84 -3.99 -10.43 -11.27
N LYS A 85 -4.31 -10.55 -12.56
CA LYS A 85 -5.65 -10.23 -13.08
C LYS A 85 -6.69 -11.06 -12.36
N LYS A 86 -6.52 -12.38 -12.29
CA LYS A 86 -7.48 -13.29 -11.64
C LYS A 86 -7.73 -12.92 -10.18
N VAL A 87 -6.67 -12.60 -9.43
CA VAL A 87 -6.76 -12.18 -8.03
C VAL A 87 -7.43 -10.81 -7.90
N LEU A 88 -7.06 -9.85 -8.75
CA LEU A 88 -7.58 -8.49 -8.73
C LEU A 88 -9.08 -8.47 -9.10
N THR A 89 -9.48 -9.25 -10.11
CA THR A 89 -10.88 -9.45 -10.50
C THR A 89 -11.69 -10.04 -9.34
N ALA A 90 -11.19 -11.11 -8.70
CA ALA A 90 -11.85 -11.73 -7.56
C ALA A 90 -12.01 -10.80 -6.34
N ILE A 91 -11.16 -9.77 -6.23
CA ILE A 91 -11.31 -8.75 -5.19
C ILE A 91 -12.36 -7.69 -5.58
N ILE A 92 -12.36 -7.25 -6.84
CA ILE A 92 -13.22 -6.15 -7.31
C ILE A 92 -14.65 -6.58 -7.56
N GLU A 93 -14.86 -7.75 -8.18
CA GLU A 93 -16.20 -8.29 -8.48
C GLU A 93 -16.87 -8.90 -7.26
N SER A 94 -16.13 -9.02 -6.16
CA SER A 94 -16.71 -9.53 -4.93
C SER A 94 -17.77 -8.60 -4.34
N ARG A 95 -18.83 -9.21 -3.78
CA ARG A 95 -19.77 -8.55 -2.87
C ARG A 95 -19.15 -7.90 -1.61
N PHE A 96 -17.90 -8.22 -1.26
CA PHE A 96 -17.25 -7.73 -0.06
C PHE A 96 -16.28 -6.60 -0.41
N ALA A 97 -16.45 -5.44 0.24
CA ALA A 97 -15.55 -4.30 0.08
C ALA A 97 -14.09 -4.61 0.49
N MET A 98 -13.91 -5.55 1.42
CA MET A 98 -12.61 -5.97 1.94
C MET A 98 -12.52 -7.50 1.96
N ARG A 99 -11.37 -8.04 1.57
CA ARG A 99 -11.16 -9.46 1.32
C ARG A 99 -10.04 -10.04 2.18
N SER A 100 -10.09 -11.36 2.38
CA SER A 100 -9.03 -12.12 3.05
C SER A 100 -8.32 -13.03 2.04
N ILE A 101 -7.08 -13.42 2.34
CA ILE A 101 -6.32 -14.38 1.52
C ILE A 101 -7.11 -15.69 1.39
N THR A 102 -7.66 -16.21 2.49
CA THR A 102 -8.44 -17.46 2.46
C THR A 102 -9.68 -17.37 1.58
N GLY A 103 -10.38 -16.23 1.60
CA GLY A 103 -11.56 -16.02 0.75
C GLY A 103 -11.21 -15.99 -0.73
N VAL A 104 -10.17 -15.23 -1.10
CA VAL A 104 -9.73 -15.11 -2.50
C VAL A 104 -9.10 -16.40 -3.02
N SER A 105 -8.35 -17.13 -2.18
CA SER A 105 -7.82 -18.46 -2.51
C SER A 105 -8.93 -19.45 -2.87
N LYS A 106 -10.01 -19.50 -2.07
CA LYS A 106 -11.17 -20.36 -2.35
C LYS A 106 -11.90 -19.98 -3.64
N GLU A 107 -12.01 -18.69 -3.93
CA GLU A 107 -12.72 -18.19 -5.11
C GLU A 107 -11.92 -18.36 -6.40
N THR A 108 -10.61 -18.15 -6.35
CA THR A 108 -9.73 -18.25 -7.52
C THR A 108 -9.18 -19.66 -7.77
N GLY A 109 -9.27 -20.55 -6.78
CA GLY A 109 -8.63 -21.87 -6.78
C GLY A 109 -7.11 -21.82 -6.58
N LEU A 110 -6.53 -20.64 -6.36
CA LEU A 110 -5.09 -20.49 -6.17
C LEU A 110 -4.68 -20.83 -4.73
N ASN A 111 -3.45 -21.35 -4.57
CA ASN A 111 -2.87 -21.57 -3.26
C ASN A 111 -2.75 -20.24 -2.49
N LYS A 112 -3.00 -20.27 -1.17
CA LYS A 112 -2.84 -19.14 -0.26
C LYS A 112 -1.46 -18.48 -0.37
N ALA A 113 -0.40 -19.26 -0.56
CA ALA A 113 0.96 -18.73 -0.74
C ALA A 113 1.07 -17.88 -2.01
N THR A 114 0.54 -18.38 -3.13
CA THR A 114 0.47 -17.67 -4.41
C THR A 114 -0.34 -16.39 -4.27
N VAL A 115 -1.54 -16.47 -3.69
CA VAL A 115 -2.40 -15.28 -3.45
C VAL A 115 -1.67 -14.22 -2.62
N ASN A 116 -0.95 -14.63 -1.57
CA ASN A 116 -0.21 -13.71 -0.72
C ASN A 116 0.97 -13.03 -1.45
N ARG A 117 1.66 -13.78 -2.33
CA ARG A 117 2.70 -13.21 -3.20
C ARG A 117 2.08 -12.20 -4.17
N THR A 118 1.02 -12.59 -4.86
CA THR A 118 0.28 -11.72 -5.79
C THR A 118 -0.27 -10.47 -5.11
N TYR A 119 -0.72 -10.55 -3.85
CA TYR A 119 -1.10 -9.36 -3.08
C TYR A 119 0.07 -8.41 -2.88
N SER A 120 1.25 -8.94 -2.55
CA SER A 120 2.45 -8.12 -2.36
C SER A 120 2.83 -7.42 -3.67
N ASP A 121 2.75 -8.13 -4.79
CA ASP A 121 3.03 -7.59 -6.14
C ASP A 121 2.02 -6.50 -6.52
N LEU A 122 0.72 -6.74 -6.29
CA LEU A 122 -0.35 -5.76 -6.54
C LEU A 122 -0.29 -4.53 -5.63
N ILE A 123 0.17 -4.70 -4.38
CA ILE A 123 0.42 -3.58 -3.46
C ILE A 123 1.62 -2.76 -3.95
N ALA A 124 2.70 -3.41 -4.37
CA ALA A 124 3.87 -2.73 -4.93
C ALA A 124 3.50 -1.91 -6.18
N LYS A 125 2.52 -2.40 -6.97
CA LYS A 125 1.94 -1.70 -8.13
C LYS A 125 0.89 -0.62 -7.76
N GLY A 126 0.55 -0.46 -6.48
CA GLY A 126 -0.45 0.50 -6.00
C GLY A 126 -1.91 0.15 -6.35
N LEU A 127 -2.18 -1.10 -6.73
CA LEU A 127 -3.51 -1.57 -7.16
C LEU A 127 -4.34 -2.10 -5.99
N LEU A 128 -3.68 -2.56 -4.94
CA LEU A 128 -4.29 -3.01 -3.69
C LEU A 128 -3.72 -2.24 -2.50
N GLU A 129 -4.54 -2.11 -1.46
CA GLU A 129 -4.13 -1.66 -0.14
C GLU A 129 -4.53 -2.69 0.92
N GLN A 130 -3.89 -2.61 2.08
CA GLN A 130 -4.15 -3.47 3.22
C GLN A 130 -4.59 -2.66 4.44
N THR A 131 -5.50 -3.21 5.23
CA THR A 131 -5.96 -2.66 6.50
C THR A 131 -6.14 -3.78 7.53
N ARG A 132 -6.39 -3.41 8.78
CA ARG A 132 -6.75 -4.34 9.85
C ARG A 132 -8.22 -4.12 10.21
N ASN A 133 -8.97 -5.21 10.41
CA ASN A 133 -10.31 -5.10 10.97
C ASN A 133 -10.27 -4.86 12.49
N SER A 134 -11.44 -4.73 13.11
CA SER A 134 -11.59 -4.61 14.57
C SER A 134 -10.97 -5.76 15.37
N GLU A 135 -10.82 -6.95 14.76
CA GLU A 135 -10.15 -8.11 15.36
C GLU A 135 -8.63 -8.14 15.11
N GLY A 136 -8.06 -7.10 14.49
CA GLY A 136 -6.64 -7.02 14.16
C GLY A 136 -6.20 -7.89 12.97
N LYS A 137 -7.12 -8.59 12.30
CA LYS A 137 -6.84 -9.43 11.13
C LYS A 137 -6.65 -8.59 9.88
N LEU A 138 -5.66 -8.95 9.07
CA LEU A 138 -5.40 -8.30 7.79
C LEU A 138 -6.55 -8.50 6.79
N ARG A 139 -6.84 -7.43 6.07
CA ARG A 139 -7.85 -7.34 5.02
C ARG A 139 -7.29 -6.51 3.87
N TRP A 140 -7.65 -6.88 2.65
CA TRP A 140 -7.20 -6.21 1.43
C TRP A 140 -8.38 -5.63 0.67
N TYR A 141 -8.19 -4.48 0.06
CA TYR A 141 -9.21 -3.83 -0.77
C TYR A 141 -8.57 -3.19 -2.00
N PRO A 142 -9.33 -3.06 -3.11
CA PRO A 142 -8.80 -2.49 -4.34
C PRO A 142 -8.79 -0.96 -4.27
N THR A 143 -7.68 -0.37 -4.70
CA THR A 143 -7.57 1.10 -4.83
C THR A 143 -8.37 1.57 -6.04
N ASN A 144 -8.53 2.90 -6.17
CA ASN A 144 -9.11 3.48 -7.38
C ASN A 144 -8.31 3.13 -8.64
N MET A 145 -6.98 2.99 -8.53
CA MET A 145 -6.15 2.53 -9.63
C MET A 145 -6.39 1.06 -9.96
N GLY A 146 -6.48 0.19 -8.94
CA GLY A 146 -6.81 -1.22 -9.13
C GLY A 146 -8.10 -1.42 -9.91
N ARG A 147 -9.16 -0.71 -9.53
CA ARG A 147 -10.47 -0.76 -10.22
C ARG A 147 -10.37 -0.32 -11.69
N LYS A 148 -9.61 0.73 -11.98
CA LYS A 148 -9.42 1.24 -13.35
C LYS A 148 -8.50 0.36 -14.19
N SER A 149 -7.54 -0.33 -13.56
CA SER A 149 -6.57 -1.16 -14.28
C SER A 149 -7.21 -2.36 -14.98
N LEU A 150 -8.30 -2.92 -14.42
CA LEU A 150 -9.09 -3.95 -15.08
C LEU A 150 -9.87 -3.42 -16.28
N ALA A 151 -10.48 -2.24 -16.17
CA ALA A 151 -11.21 -1.63 -17.28
C ALA A 151 -10.31 -1.27 -18.49
N ARG A 152 -8.99 -1.20 -18.28
CA ARG A 152 -8.00 -0.92 -19.33
C ARG A 152 -7.36 -2.20 -19.90
N ALA A 153 -7.62 -3.35 -19.28
CA ALA A 153 -7.07 -4.65 -19.65
C ALA A 153 -8.10 -5.57 -20.35
N SER A 154 -9.36 -5.14 -20.42
CA SER A 154 -10.47 -5.76 -21.18
C SER A 154 -10.65 -5.07 -22.53
#